data_AF-A0A2C6CNK1-F1
#
_entry.id   AF-A0A2C6CNK1-F1
#
_cell.length_a   1.000
_cell.length_b   1.000
_cell.length_c   1.000
_cell.angle_alpha   90.00
_cell.angle_beta   90.00
_cell.angle_gamma   90.00
#
_symmetry.space_group_name_H-M   'P 1'
#
loop_
_entity.id
_entity.type
_entity.pdbx_description
1 polymer ?
#
loop_
_entity_poly.entity_id
_entity_poly.type
_entity_poly.pdbx_seq_one_letter_code
_entity_poly.pdbx_strand_id
1 'polypeptide(L)'
;MSKRRQKFSQSERLEIVKESYETNDTVAQVALKYGIHASSLHRWRTNFRDKHLPISSSATELDVDSVDLEQQNALLKKQLRQAELERDILKKAISIFSKADGKSSNL
;
A
#
# COMPACT_ATOMS: atom_id res chain seq x y z
N MET A 1 37.43 -2.91 7.46
CA MET A 1 36.38 -3.94 7.65
C MET A 1 35.07 -3.40 7.11
N SER A 2 34.46 -4.05 6.11
CA SER A 2 33.19 -3.58 5.55
C SER A 2 32.05 -3.94 6.50
N LYS A 3 31.41 -2.94 7.12
CA LYS A 3 30.29 -3.14 8.05
C LYS A 3 29.14 -3.78 7.27
N ARG A 4 28.62 -4.93 7.73
CA ARG A 4 27.50 -5.61 7.05
C ARG A 4 26.36 -4.62 6.85
N ARG A 5 25.87 -4.50 5.60
CA ARG A 5 24.70 -3.67 5.29
C ARG A 5 23.49 -4.28 6.00
N GLN A 6 23.01 -3.59 7.03
CA GLN A 6 21.75 -3.93 7.68
C GLN A 6 20.61 -3.70 6.69
N LYS A 7 19.73 -4.70 6.55
CA LYS A 7 18.53 -4.58 5.72
C LYS A 7 17.43 -3.99 6.59
N PHE A 8 16.95 -2.81 6.22
CA PHE A 8 15.78 -2.17 6.83
C PHE A 8 14.58 -2.34 5.91
N SER A 9 13.45 -2.75 6.47
CA SER A 9 12.14 -2.75 5.83
C SER A 9 11.64 -1.32 5.55
N GLN A 10 10.59 -1.18 4.73
CA GLN A 10 10.05 0.13 4.38
C GLN A 10 9.48 0.88 5.60
N SER A 11 8.81 0.19 6.51
CA SER A 11 8.26 0.76 7.75
C SER A 11 9.37 1.25 8.68
N GLU A 12 10.43 0.47 8.86
CA GLU A 12 11.58 0.89 9.68
C GLU A 12 12.29 2.11 9.08
N ARG A 13 12.47 2.16 7.76
CA ARG A 13 13.05 3.34 7.09
C ARG A 13 12.19 4.60 7.29
N LEU A 14 10.86 4.46 7.29
CA LEU A 14 9.92 5.55 7.55
C LEU A 14 10.07 6.09 8.97
N GLU A 15 10.13 5.21 9.96
CA GLU A 15 10.26 5.58 11.37
C GLU A 15 11.57 6.33 11.64
N ILE A 16 12.68 5.82 11.10
CA ILE A 16 14.01 6.46 11.24
C ILE A 16 14.03 7.84 10.57
N VAL A 17 13.38 7.99 9.41
CA VAL A 17 13.30 9.27 8.70
C VAL A 17 12.45 10.26 9.48
N LYS A 18 11.30 9.82 10.02
CA LYS A 18 10.42 10.63 10.86
C LYS A 18 11.16 11.14 12.10
N GLU A 19 11.87 10.26 12.80
CA GLU A 19 12.69 10.64 13.95
C GLU A 19 13.72 11.72 13.57
N SER A 20 14.33 11.60 12.38
CA SER A 20 15.31 12.59 11.90
C SER A 20 14.75 14.00 11.63
N TYR A 21 13.43 14.16 11.58
CA TYR A 21 12.76 15.47 11.47
C TYR A 21 12.22 15.96 12.83
N GLU A 22 11.90 15.05 13.75
CA GLU A 22 11.28 15.37 15.04
C GLU A 22 12.29 15.68 16.14
N THR A 23 13.48 15.07 16.10
CA THR A 23 14.54 15.37 17.05
C THR A 23 15.36 16.58 16.63
N ASN A 24 15.89 17.32 17.62
CA ASN A 24 16.93 18.33 17.41
C ASN A 24 18.29 17.72 17.03
N ASP A 25 18.34 16.40 16.82
CA ASP A 25 19.52 15.67 16.44
C ASP A 25 19.82 15.85 14.96
N THR A 26 21.11 15.92 14.64
CA THR A 26 21.58 15.96 13.26
C THR A 26 21.34 14.62 12.56
N VAL A 27 21.21 14.66 11.23
CA VAL A 27 21.13 13.45 10.39
C VAL A 27 22.26 12.46 10.70
N ALA A 28 23.46 12.97 11.01
CA ALA A 28 24.61 12.14 11.37
C ALA A 28 24.41 11.40 12.70
N GLN A 29 23.84 12.05 13.71
CA GLN A 29 23.56 11.44 15.02
C GLN A 29 22.47 10.36 14.90
N VAL A 30 21.39 10.64 14.18
CA VAL A 30 20.33 9.66 13.93
C VAL A 30 20.87 8.47 13.13
N ALA A 31 21.65 8.73 12.08
CA ALA A 31 22.28 7.66 11.31
C ALA A 31 23.22 6.80 12.17
N LEU A 32 24.00 7.42 13.07
CA LEU A 32 24.87 6.71 14.01
C LEU A 32 24.07 5.82 14.97
N LYS A 33 22.96 6.32 15.52
CA LYS A 33 22.05 5.59 16.43
C LYS A 33 21.58 4.27 15.82
N TYR A 34 21.22 4.30 14.54
CA TYR A 34 20.73 3.11 13.81
C TYR A 34 21.84 2.33 13.08
N GLY A 35 23.10 2.75 13.18
CA GLY A 35 24.23 2.10 12.51
C GLY A 35 24.21 2.25 10.98
N ILE A 36 23.58 3.30 10.47
CA ILE A 36 23.37 3.60 9.06
C ILE A 36 24.39 4.66 8.63
N HIS A 37 24.75 4.67 7.35
CA HIS A 37 25.57 5.75 6.81
C HIS A 37 24.72 7.02 6.61
N ALA A 38 25.24 8.19 7.01
CA ALA A 38 24.51 9.46 6.91
C ALA A 38 24.01 9.76 5.49
N SER A 39 24.77 9.40 4.44
CA SER A 39 24.32 9.56 3.05
C SER A 39 23.10 8.71 2.70
N SER A 40 22.95 7.54 3.32
CA SER A 40 21.76 6.69 3.12
C SER A 40 20.53 7.33 3.74
N LEU A 41 20.66 7.90 4.95
CA LEU A 41 19.57 8.62 5.60
C LEU A 41 19.19 9.90 4.84
N HIS A 42 20.17 10.63 4.28
CA HIS A 42 19.88 11.75 3.38
C HIS A 42 19.09 11.31 2.14
N ARG A 43 19.47 10.21 1.49
CA ARG A 43 18.74 9.66 0.33
C ARG A 43 17.33 9.22 0.72
N TRP A 44 17.15 8.66 1.92
CA TRP A 44 15.81 8.30 2.39
C TRP A 44 14.97 9.55 2.61
N ARG A 45 15.50 10.59 3.27
CA ARG A 45 14.80 11.87 3.47
C ARG A 45 14.34 12.49 2.15
N THR A 46 15.18 12.48 1.11
CA THR A 46 14.78 12.98 -0.22
C THR A 46 13.71 12.10 -0.84
N ASN A 47 13.88 10.77 -0.84
CA ASN A 47 12.89 9.84 -1.40
C ASN A 47 11.52 9.95 -0.70
N PHE A 48 11.47 10.22 0.60
CA PHE A 48 10.22 10.40 1.32
C PHE A 48 9.60 11.78 1.07
N ARG A 49 10.41 12.84 0.99
CA ARG A 49 9.94 14.16 0.56
C ARG A 49 9.37 14.12 -0.87
N ASP A 50 10.04 13.41 -1.77
CA ASP A 50 9.69 13.25 -3.18
C ASP A 50 8.66 12.11 -3.41
N LYS A 51 8.21 11.43 -2.35
CA LYS A 51 6.95 10.66 -2.37
C LYS A 51 5.75 11.54 -1.99
N HIS A 52 5.98 12.66 -1.30
CA HIS A 52 4.97 13.70 -1.05
C HIS A 52 4.98 14.80 -2.13
N LEU A 53 6.06 14.96 -2.90
CA LEU A 53 6.11 15.74 -4.14
C LEU A 53 6.26 14.77 -5.32
N PRO A 54 5.35 14.73 -6.30
CA PRO A 54 5.39 13.73 -7.36
C PRO A 54 6.50 14.07 -8.37
N ILE A 55 7.77 13.80 -8.04
CA ILE A 55 8.87 13.95 -9.00
C ILE A 55 9.81 12.75 -8.85
N SER A 56 9.48 11.73 -9.65
CA SER A 56 10.36 10.73 -10.26
C SER A 56 11.86 10.94 -10.00
N SER A 57 12.49 10.00 -9.29
CA SER A 57 13.76 9.40 -9.75
C SER A 57 14.20 8.20 -8.91
N SER A 58 14.76 7.21 -9.60
CA SER A 58 15.43 6.00 -9.09
C SER A 58 14.52 4.79 -8.83
N ALA A 59 13.96 4.30 -9.93
CA ALA A 59 13.53 2.92 -10.12
C ALA A 59 14.72 1.96 -9.97
N THR A 60 14.83 1.22 -8.86
CA THR A 60 15.55 -0.07 -8.86
C THR A 60 15.17 -1.01 -7.71
N GLU A 61 14.63 -0.53 -6.58
CA GLU A 61 14.30 -1.40 -5.43
C GLU A 61 12.84 -1.32 -4.95
N LEU A 62 11.99 -0.53 -5.60
CA LEU A 62 10.59 -0.33 -5.18
C LEU A 62 9.57 -1.17 -5.97
N ASP A 63 10.04 -2.03 -6.88
CA ASP A 63 9.15 -2.67 -7.85
C ASP A 63 8.48 -3.94 -7.31
N VAL A 64 9.13 -4.68 -6.41
CA VAL A 64 8.59 -5.97 -5.92
C VAL A 64 7.33 -5.76 -5.06
N ASP A 65 7.37 -4.81 -4.13
CA ASP A 65 6.23 -4.50 -3.27
C ASP A 65 5.11 -3.79 -4.05
N SER A 66 5.45 -3.00 -5.08
CA SER A 66 4.46 -2.36 -5.95
C SER A 66 3.73 -3.38 -6.81
N VAL A 67 4.45 -4.34 -7.40
CA VAL A 67 3.88 -5.40 -8.22
C VAL A 67 2.99 -6.33 -7.40
N ASP A 68 3.40 -6.69 -6.17
CA ASP A 68 2.57 -7.50 -5.27
C ASP A 68 1.29 -6.74 -4.85
N LEU A 69 1.40 -5.45 -4.53
CA LEU A 69 0.24 -4.61 -4.21
C LEU A 69 -0.73 -4.45 -5.39
N GLU A 70 -0.23 -4.32 -6.62
CA GLU A 70 -1.05 -4.25 -7.82
C GLU A 70 -1.76 -5.58 -8.10
N GLN A 71 -1.07 -6.70 -7.92
CA GLN A 71 -1.66 -8.04 -8.04
C GLN A 71 -2.76 -8.26 -7.00
N GLN A 72 -2.50 -7.91 -5.74
CA GLN A 72 -3.50 -7.98 -4.68
C GLN A 72 -4.71 -7.09 -4.98
N ASN A 73 -4.49 -5.87 -5.48
CA ASN A 73 -5.57 -4.98 -5.90
C ASN A 73 -6.41 -5.57 -7.03
N ALA A 74 -5.77 -6.18 -8.04
CA ALA A 74 -6.47 -6.81 -9.14
C ALA A 74 -7.32 -8.00 -8.67
N LEU A 75 -6.79 -8.81 -7.76
CA LEU A 75 -7.53 -9.93 -7.15
C LEU A 75 -8.73 -9.45 -6.33
N LEU A 76 -8.54 -8.44 -5.47
CA LEU A 76 -9.61 -7.86 -4.66
C LEU A 76 -10.71 -7.26 -5.53
N LYS A 77 -10.36 -6.52 -6.59
CA LYS A 77 -11.35 -5.99 -7.54
C LYS A 77 -12.14 -7.09 -8.26
N LYS A 78 -11.48 -8.21 -8.59
CA LYS A 78 -12.14 -9.37 -9.20
C LYS A 78 -13.13 -10.01 -8.23
N GLN A 79 -12.75 -10.20 -6.97
CA GLN A 79 -13.62 -10.75 -5.93
C GLN A 79 -14.82 -9.84 -5.67
N LEU A 80 -14.59 -8.52 -5.59
CA LEU A 80 -15.65 -7.53 -5.43
C LEU A 80 -16.69 -7.63 -6.55
N ARG A 81 -16.22 -7.64 -7.81
CA ARG A 81 -17.11 -7.75 -8.98
C ARG A 81 -17.92 -9.05 -8.97
N GLN A 82 -17.31 -10.16 -8.56
CA GLN A 82 -18.00 -11.44 -8.45
C GLN A 82 -19.12 -11.40 -7.41
N ALA A 83 -18.83 -10.86 -6.22
CA ALA A 83 -19.81 -10.71 -5.15
C ALA A 83 -20.96 -9.75 -5.53
N GLU A 84 -20.66 -8.66 -6.23
CA GLU A 84 -21.66 -7.72 -6.75
C GLU A 84 -22.60 -8.41 -7.75
N LEU A 85 -22.05 -9.21 -8.67
CA LEU A 85 -22.83 -9.94 -9.67
C LEU A 85 -23.74 -10.99 -9.02
N GLU A 86 -23.23 -11.78 -8.07
CA GLU A 86 -24.02 -12.76 -7.33
C GLU A 86 -25.18 -12.10 -6.58
N ARG A 87 -24.90 -10.97 -5.90
CA ARG A 87 -25.92 -10.19 -5.20
C ARG A 87 -27.00 -9.68 -6.17
N ASP A 88 -26.59 -9.20 -7.34
CA ASP A 88 -27.52 -8.65 -8.32
C ASP A 88 -28.38 -9.75 -8.98
N ILE A 89 -27.82 -10.94 -9.20
CA ILE A 89 -28.60 -12.13 -9.61
C ILE A 89 -29.64 -12.49 -8.55
N LEU A 90 -29.25 -12.57 -7.28
CA LEU A 90 -30.17 -12.89 -6.19
C LEU A 90 -31.29 -11.85 -6.07
N LYS A 91 -30.97 -10.56 -6.18
CA LYS A 91 -31.98 -9.49 -6.22
C LYS A 91 -32.93 -9.64 -7.40
N LYS A 92 -32.41 -9.97 -8.59
CA LYS A 92 -33.23 -10.21 -9.78
C LYS A 92 -34.17 -11.39 -9.55
N ALA A 93 -33.68 -12.49 -8.97
CA ALA A 93 -34.46 -13.66 -8.65
C ALA A 93 -35.61 -13.31 -7.68
N ILE A 94 -35.31 -12.63 -6.56
CA ILE A 94 -36.32 -12.15 -5.60
C ILE A 94 -37.37 -11.30 -6.33
N SER A 95 -36.95 -10.34 -7.16
CA SER A 95 -37.87 -9.49 -7.90
C SER A 95 -38.80 -10.28 -8.85
N ILE A 96 -38.30 -11.35 -9.45
CA ILE A 96 -39.10 -12.23 -10.33
C ILE A 96 -40.10 -13.06 -9.51
N PHE A 97 -39.64 -13.70 -8.43
CA PHE A 97 -40.51 -14.51 -7.56
C PHE A 97 -41.61 -13.67 -6.91
N SER A 98 -41.28 -12.50 -6.36
CA SER A 98 -42.28 -11.58 -5.78
C SER A 98 -43.32 -11.08 -6.79
N LYS A 99 -43.01 -11.03 -8.09
CA LYS A 99 -43.97 -10.68 -9.15
C LYS A 99 -44.82 -11.87 -9.61
N ALA A 100 -44.29 -13.08 -9.51
CA ALA A 100 -45.00 -14.31 -9.87
C ALA A 100 -46.08 -14.65 -8.82
N ASP A 101 -45.79 -14.48 -7.54
CA ASP A 101 -46.74 -14.75 -6.44
C ASP A 101 -47.96 -13.80 -6.45
N GLY A 102 -47.84 -12.60 -7.01
CA GLY A 102 -48.96 -11.67 -7.17
C GLY A 102 -49.93 -12.02 -8.31
N LYS A 103 -49.57 -12.96 -9.20
CA LYS A 103 -50.35 -13.28 -10.41
C LYS A 103 -51.12 -14.58 -10.33
N SER A 104 -50.83 -15.42 -9.33
CA SER A 104 -51.56 -16.68 -9.05
C SER A 104 -52.74 -16.52 -8.08
N SER A 105 -53.04 -15.30 -7.61
CA SER A 105 -54.14 -15.03 -6.67
C SER A 105 -55.45 -14.51 -7.31
N ASN A 106 -55.54 -14.39 -8.63
CA ASN A 106 -56.82 -14.11 -9.29
C ASN A 106 -57.23 -15.31 -10.15
N LEU A 107 -58.39 -15.85 -9.79
CA LEU A 107 -59.20 -16.87 -10.46
C LEU A 107 -59.27 -16.70 -11.98
#